data_AF-A0A520ED52-F1
#
_entry.id   AF-A0A520ED52-F1
#
_cell.length_a   1.000
_cell.length_b   1.000
_cell.length_c   1.000
_cell.angle_alpha   90.00
_cell.angle_beta   90.00
_cell.angle_gamma   90.00
#
_symmetry.space_group_name_H-M   'P 1'
#
loop_
_entity.id
_entity.type
_entity.pdbx_description
1 polymer ?
#
loop_
_entity_poly.entity_id
_entity_poly.type
_entity_poly.pdbx_seq_one_letter_code
_entity_poly.pdbx_strand_id
1 'polypeptide(L)' 'HLTRFIDTVAGRAMIKSLASVAKDLELTMIVEGIESRAQADAALDLGCTLAQGYLWSRPQSASAVLRTVSGG' A
#
# COMPACT_ATOMS: atom_id res chain seq x y z
N HIS A 1 9.70 -2.31 4.10
CA HIS A 1 8.83 -1.32 3.44
C HIS A 1 9.08 -1.35 1.94
N LEU A 2 8.12 -1.90 1.18
CA LEU A 2 8.20 -2.02 -0.30
C LEU A 2 8.16 -0.66 -1.00
N THR A 3 7.66 0.37 -0.32
CA THR A 3 7.53 1.75 -0.82
C THR A 3 8.85 2.47 -1.08
N ARG A 4 9.93 2.12 -0.38
CA ARG A 4 11.27 2.64 -0.75
C ARG A 4 11.71 2.26 -2.17
N PHE A 5 11.10 1.23 -2.74
CA PHE A 5 11.47 0.71 -4.04
C PHE A 5 10.50 1.15 -5.14
N ILE A 6 9.30 1.65 -4.80
CA ILE A 6 8.30 2.06 -5.80
C ILE A 6 8.75 3.27 -6.63
N ASP A 7 9.67 4.06 -6.09
CA ASP A 7 10.29 5.20 -6.76
C ASP A 7 11.43 4.80 -7.71
N THR A 8 11.73 3.49 -7.82
CA THR A 8 12.77 2.94 -8.71
C THR A 8 12.19 2.02 -9.78
N VAL A 9 12.85 1.95 -10.94
CA VAL A 9 12.43 1.05 -12.04
C VAL A 9 12.46 -0.41 -11.60
N ALA A 10 13.54 -0.85 -10.93
CA ALA A 10 13.70 -2.22 -10.46
C ALA A 10 12.64 -2.61 -9.41
N GLY A 11 12.34 -1.69 -8.49
CA GLY A 11 11.31 -1.92 -7.48
C GLY A 11 9.91 -2.02 -8.07
N ARG A 12 9.56 -1.19 -9.04
CA ARG A 12 8.28 -1.31 -9.77
C ARG A 12 8.16 -2.66 -10.47
N ALA A 13 9.22 -3.14 -11.11
CA ALA A 13 9.23 -4.47 -11.73
C ALA A 13 9.01 -5.59 -10.70
N MET A 14 9.69 -5.52 -9.56
CA MET A 14 9.52 -6.49 -8.46
C MET A 14 8.09 -6.47 -7.90
N ILE A 15 7.54 -5.28 -7.62
CA ILE A 15 6.17 -5.13 -7.11
C ILE A 15 5.16 -5.71 -8.11
N LYS A 16 5.31 -5.45 -9.41
CA LYS A 16 4.46 -6.03 -10.46
C LYS A 16 4.52 -7.55 -10.47
N SER A 17 5.71 -8.14 -10.37
CA SER A 17 5.87 -9.59 -10.31
C SER A 17 5.20 -10.19 -9.07
N LEU A 18 5.38 -9.56 -7.90
CA LEU A 18 4.74 -9.99 -6.65
C LEU A 18 3.21 -9.86 -6.71
N ALA A 19 2.69 -8.77 -7.29
CA ALA A 19 1.27 -8.57 -7.47
C ALA A 19 0.65 -9.64 -8.39
N SER A 20 1.37 -10.05 -9.44
CA SER A 20 0.96 -11.17 -10.30
C SER A 20 0.89 -12.48 -9.51
N VAL A 21 1.93 -12.80 -8.74
CA VAL A 21 1.96 -14.03 -7.92
C VAL A 21 0.84 -14.02 -6.88
N ALA A 22 0.62 -12.89 -6.19
CA ALA A 22 -0.46 -12.76 -5.23
C ALA A 22 -1.82 -12.98 -5.89
N LYS A 23 -2.05 -12.41 -7.07
CA LYS A 23 -3.27 -12.62 -7.85
C LYS A 23 -3.47 -14.09 -8.23
N ASP A 24 -2.43 -14.75 -8.74
CA ASP A 24 -2.50 -16.15 -9.20
C ASP A 24 -2.74 -17.12 -8.04
N LEU A 25 -2.32 -16.76 -6.83
CA LEU A 25 -2.52 -17.52 -5.59
C LEU A 25 -3.75 -17.07 -4.80
N GLU A 26 -4.55 -16.14 -5.33
CA GLU A 26 -5.71 -15.55 -4.63
C GLU A 26 -5.36 -14.93 -3.26
N LEU A 27 -4.13 -14.45 -3.11
CA LEU A 27 -3.65 -13.79 -1.91
C LEU A 27 -3.90 -12.29 -1.96
N THR A 28 -4.18 -11.73 -0.80
CA THR A 28 -4.26 -10.28 -0.62
C THR A 28 -2.87 -9.69 -0.45
N MET A 29 -2.54 -8.68 -1.27
CA MET A 29 -1.30 -7.92 -1.17
C MET A 29 -1.58 -6.52 -0.63
N ILE A 30 -0.84 -6.10 0.40
CA ILE A 30 -0.90 -4.76 0.99
C ILE A 30 0.44 -4.06 0.76
N VAL A 31 0.40 -2.85 0.17
CA VAL A 31 1.59 -2.01 0.03
C VAL A 31 1.71 -1.04 1.20
N GLU A 32 2.72 -1.21 2.03
CA GLU A 32 2.94 -0.39 3.23
C GLU A 32 3.93 0.76 3.01
N GLY A 33 3.65 1.90 3.64
CA GLY A 33 4.53 3.08 3.70
C GLY A 33 4.28 4.12 2.61
N ILE A 34 3.06 4.22 2.08
CA ILE A 34 2.73 5.23 1.07
C ILE A 34 2.64 6.61 1.72
N GLU A 35 3.44 7.56 1.25
CA GLU A 35 3.51 8.91 1.84
C GLU A 35 2.98 9.99 0.88
N SER A 36 2.85 9.68 -0.42
CA SER A 36 2.37 10.63 -1.44
C SER A 36 1.34 10.02 -2.39
N ARG A 37 0.52 10.87 -3.02
CA ARG A 37 -0.44 10.45 -4.06
C ARG A 37 0.26 9.78 -5.25
N ALA A 38 1.41 10.30 -5.67
CA ALA A 38 2.18 9.71 -6.78
C ALA A 38 2.61 8.26 -6.49
N GLN A 39 2.96 7.94 -5.24
CA GLN A 39 3.25 6.56 -4.83
C GLN A 39 1.99 5.69 -4.81
N ALA A 40 0.84 6.23 -4.37
CA ALA A 40 -0.44 5.53 -4.41
C ALA A 40 -0.87 5.20 -5.84
N ASP A 41 -0.78 6.18 -6.75
CA ASP A 41 -1.13 6.03 -8.16
C ASP A 41 -0.21 4.99 -8.82
N ALA A 42 1.10 5.03 -8.55
CA ALA A 42 2.04 4.03 -9.04
C ALA A 42 1.73 2.62 -8.50
N ALA A 43 1.28 2.49 -7.24
CA ALA A 43 0.89 1.19 -6.68
C ALA A 43 -0.37 0.64 -7.36
N LEU A 44 -1.35 1.51 -7.62
CA LEU A 44 -2.57 1.16 -8.36
C LEU A 44 -2.25 0.69 -9.77
N ASP A 45 -1.39 1.40 -10.50
CA ASP A 45 -0.95 1.03 -11.86
C ASP A 45 -0.25 -0.33 -11.92
N LEU A 46 0.38 -0.75 -10.81
CA LEU A 46 1.05 -2.04 -10.68
C LEU A 46 0.11 -3.17 -10.23
N GLY A 47 -1.18 -2.87 -10.01
CA GLY A 47 -2.20 -3.83 -9.61
C GLY A 47 -2.37 -4.00 -8.10
N CYS A 48 -1.75 -3.14 -7.28
CA CYS A 48 -1.91 -3.16 -5.83
C CYS A 48 -3.09 -2.25 -5.43
N THR A 49 -4.18 -2.86 -4.96
CA THR A 49 -5.41 -2.13 -4.61
C THR A 49 -5.56 -1.83 -3.12
N LEU A 50 -4.77 -2.47 -2.26
CA LEU A 50 -4.72 -2.21 -0.83
C LEU A 50 -3.36 -1.62 -0.44
N ALA A 51 -3.40 -0.59 0.39
CA ALA A 51 -2.20 0.09 0.86
C ALA A 51 -2.40 0.71 2.24
N GLN A 52 -1.27 0.93 2.91
CA GLN A 52 -1.18 1.65 4.17
C GLN A 52 -0.08 2.71 4.08
N GLY A 53 -0.26 3.82 4.78
CA GLY A 53 0.77 4.84 4.84
C GLY A 53 0.27 6.19 5.35
N TYR A 54 1.23 7.08 5.58
CA TYR A 54 0.99 8.40 6.16
C TYR A 54 0.14 9.29 5.24
N LEU A 55 0.05 8.96 3.95
CA LEU A 55 -0.89 9.60 3.02
C LEU A 55 -2.34 9.57 3.55
N TRP A 56 -2.75 8.46 4.18
CA TRP A 56 -4.11 8.31 4.72
C TRP A 56 -4.18 8.52 6.23
N SER A 57 -3.25 7.91 6.98
CA SER A 57 -3.21 8.05 8.43
C SER A 57 -1.84 7.72 8.98
N ARG A 58 -1.44 8.45 10.02
CA ARG A 58 -0.31 8.05 10.88
C ARG A 58 -0.73 6.88 11.80
N PRO A 59 0.23 6.13 12.38
CA PRO A 59 -0.06 5.22 13.48
C PRO A 59 -0.75 5.96 14.62
N GLN A 60 -1.79 5.36 15.19
CA GLN A 60 -2.59 5.96 16.25
C GLN A 60 -2.77 4.97 17.42
N SER A 61 -3.15 5.48 18.60
CA SER A 61 -3.57 4.62 19.70
C SER A 61 -4.85 3.86 19.34
N ALA A 62 -5.06 2.69 19.96
CA ALA A 62 -6.29 1.92 19.77
C ALA A 62 -7.56 2.75 20.03
N SER A 63 -7.55 3.62 21.06
CA SER A 63 -8.67 4.50 21.37
C SER A 63 -8.95 5.54 20.29
N ALA A 64 -7.92 6.03 19.60
CA ALA A 64 -8.07 6.97 18.48
C ALA A 64 -8.54 6.26 17.21
N VAL A 65 -8.04 5.05 16.93
CA VAL A 65 -8.55 4.19 15.85
C VAL A 65 -10.03 3.92 16.05
N LEU A 66 -10.46 3.50 17.26
CA LEU A 66 -11.85 3.22 17.59
C LEU A 66 -12.77 4.43 17.29
N ARG A 67 -12.37 5.64 17.70
CA ARG A 67 -13.16 6.85 17.37
C ARG A 67 -13.27 7.11 15.87
N THR A 68 -12.23 6.80 15.11
CA THR A 68 -12.18 7.03 13.66
C THR A 68 -13.07 6.04 12.92
N VAL A 69 -13.02 4.75 13.27
CA VAL A 69 -13.80 3.71 12.59
C VAL A 69 -15.26 3.65 13.02
N SER A 70 -15.61 4.15 14.22
CA SER A 70 -17.00 4.23 14.69
C SER A 70 -17.76 5.48 14.19
N GLY A 71 -17.06 6.47 13.64
CA GLY A 71 -17.65 7.70 13.10
C GLY A 71 -17.81 7.72 11.58
N GLY A 72 -17.49 6.61 10.90
CA GLY A 72 -17.66 6.43 9.46
C GLY A 72 -18.91 5.64 9.09
#